data_AF-A0A849GEL3-F1
#
_entry.id   AF-A0A849GEL3-F1
#
_cell.length_a   1.000
_cell.length_b   1.000
_cell.length_c   1.000
_cell.angle_alpha   90.00
_cell.angle_beta   90.00
_cell.angle_gamma   90.00
#
_symmetry.space_group_name_H-M   'P 1'
#
loop_
_entity.id
_entity.type
_entity.pdbx_description
1 polymer ?
#
loop_
_entity_poly.entity_id
_entity_poly.type
_entity_poly.pdbx_seq_one_letter_code
_entity_poly.pdbx_strand_id
1 'polypeptide(L)'
;MKADKVKKEDTAKKAVTGVSKQAQQLKELIARGKEQGFLTYAEVNDHLPNDIVDPEQIEDIVNMINDMGITVHEKAPDVESLTLSDATATDDEAAEEAEAALASVDAEFGRTTDPVRMYMREMGTVELLTRQGEIEIAKRIEDGLNQVKLHMSHFPPTVEALLQVADKVAAGDTRMQDFVVGFIDPNEPDEIKPPAPKSDDDDEVVDTGPDPEEVKARVKLIRRHFNRAMKNLDLHGQKDRLTVRAYGAMTDQIMQLKLAPKLFDALVRNLRDVVSIIRSQERLVMQLCVRDAGMPRKDFLSSFPKSETDLDWIEKHIRAKRKHSSVLSKLRDDVTRAQRKLIAVEDVTRLKISEIKEINRQMSIGEAKARRAKKEMVEANLRLVISIAKKYTNRGLQFLDLIQEGNIGLMKAVDKFEYRRGYKFSTYATWWIRQAITRSIADQARTIRIPVHMIETINKLNRIS
;
A
#
# COMPACT_ATOMS: atom_id res chain seq x y z
N MET A 1 -4.61 5.43 -36.84
CA MET A 1 -4.73 6.61 -35.96
C MET A 1 -5.98 7.48 -36.18
N LYS A 2 -6.55 7.61 -37.41
CA LYS A 2 -7.83 8.32 -37.60
C LYS A 2 -9.08 7.44 -37.32
N ALA A 3 -9.03 6.13 -37.56
CA ALA A 3 -10.17 5.22 -37.35
C ALA A 3 -10.49 4.95 -35.86
N ASP A 4 -9.48 4.84 -34.99
CA ASP A 4 -9.70 4.66 -33.54
C ASP A 4 -10.18 5.94 -32.84
N LYS A 5 -9.90 7.10 -33.41
CA LYS A 5 -10.37 8.40 -32.91
C LYS A 5 -11.87 8.58 -33.19
N VAL A 6 -12.32 8.14 -34.36
CA VAL A 6 -13.74 8.14 -34.75
C VAL A 6 -14.55 7.12 -33.95
N LYS A 7 -14.01 5.92 -33.68
CA LYS A 7 -14.68 4.95 -32.80
C LYS A 7 -14.76 5.42 -31.33
N LYS A 8 -13.73 6.07 -30.80
CA LYS A 8 -13.77 6.68 -29.45
C LYS A 8 -14.73 7.87 -29.36
N GLU A 9 -14.80 8.71 -30.40
CA GLU A 9 -15.77 9.82 -30.47
C GLU A 9 -17.22 9.31 -30.62
N ASP A 10 -17.47 8.22 -31.35
CA ASP A 10 -18.82 7.63 -31.44
C ASP A 10 -19.24 6.89 -30.16
N THR A 11 -18.32 6.25 -29.44
CA THR A 11 -18.64 5.66 -28.12
C THR A 11 -18.80 6.72 -27.03
N ALA A 12 -18.05 7.83 -27.10
CA ALA A 12 -18.21 8.96 -26.18
C ALA A 12 -19.49 9.76 -26.47
N LYS A 13 -19.87 9.93 -27.74
CA LYS A 13 -21.15 10.55 -28.12
C LYS A 13 -22.35 9.69 -27.73
N LYS A 14 -22.26 8.35 -27.81
CA LYS A 14 -23.32 7.45 -27.34
C LYS A 14 -23.49 7.43 -25.81
N ALA A 15 -22.44 7.69 -25.04
CA ALA A 15 -22.53 7.79 -23.58
C ALA A 15 -23.10 9.14 -23.10
N VAL A 16 -22.90 10.21 -23.88
CA VAL A 16 -23.38 11.56 -23.53
C VAL A 16 -24.81 11.82 -24.02
N THR A 17 -25.31 11.10 -25.04
CA THR A 17 -26.70 11.24 -25.53
C THR A 17 -27.71 10.28 -24.87
N GLY A 18 -27.28 9.34 -24.02
CA GLY A 18 -28.18 8.55 -23.19
C GLY A 18 -28.83 9.36 -22.06
N VAL A 19 -28.22 10.49 -21.70
CA VAL A 19 -28.54 11.37 -20.55
C VAL A 19 -29.73 12.30 -20.83
N SER A 20 -30.78 11.83 -21.50
CA SER A 20 -32.05 12.58 -21.48
C SER A 20 -33.30 11.74 -21.67
N LYS A 21 -33.22 10.45 -22.03
CA LYS A 21 -34.41 9.60 -22.10
C LYS A 21 -34.87 9.10 -20.72
N GLN A 22 -33.91 8.76 -19.87
CA GLN A 22 -34.18 8.20 -18.53
C GLN A 22 -34.83 9.25 -17.61
N ALA A 23 -34.26 10.45 -17.54
CA ALA A 23 -34.84 11.57 -16.82
C ALA A 23 -36.20 12.01 -17.40
N GLN A 24 -36.40 11.91 -18.73
CA GLN A 24 -37.68 12.20 -19.36
C GLN A 24 -38.75 11.17 -19.00
N GLN A 25 -38.43 9.87 -19.00
CA GLN A 25 -39.37 8.81 -18.62
C GLN A 25 -39.76 8.89 -17.14
N LEU A 26 -38.80 9.18 -16.26
CA LEU A 26 -39.09 9.38 -14.84
C LEU A 26 -39.91 10.66 -14.60
N LYS A 27 -39.66 11.73 -15.36
CA LYS A 27 -40.46 12.97 -15.34
C LYS A 27 -41.90 12.73 -15.79
N GLU A 28 -42.11 11.94 -16.85
CA GLU A 28 -43.45 11.55 -17.31
C GLU A 28 -44.18 10.68 -16.27
N LEU A 29 -43.48 9.77 -15.60
CA LEU A 29 -44.04 8.93 -14.54
C LEU A 29 -44.47 9.77 -13.32
N ILE A 30 -43.63 10.70 -12.87
CA ILE A 30 -43.93 11.59 -11.74
C ILE A 30 -45.10 12.52 -12.08
N ALA A 31 -45.15 13.07 -13.30
CA ALA A 31 -46.27 13.91 -13.73
C ALA A 31 -47.59 13.12 -13.72
N ARG A 32 -47.58 11.89 -14.23
CA ARG A 32 -48.75 11.00 -14.24
C ARG A 32 -49.18 10.58 -12.83
N GLY A 33 -48.21 10.29 -11.95
CA GLY A 33 -48.47 9.95 -10.55
C GLY A 33 -49.07 11.11 -9.75
N LYS A 34 -48.66 12.36 -10.03
CA LYS A 34 -49.28 13.56 -9.41
C LYS A 34 -50.69 13.83 -9.95
N GLU A 35 -50.94 13.64 -11.25
CA GLU A 35 -52.29 13.77 -11.83
C GLU A 35 -53.27 12.73 -11.29
N GLN A 36 -52.80 11.49 -11.07
CA GLN A 36 -53.62 10.37 -10.61
C GLN A 36 -53.71 10.26 -9.09
N GLY A 37 -52.79 10.88 -8.35
CA GLY A 37 -52.68 10.78 -6.89
C GLY A 37 -52.08 9.47 -6.37
N PHE A 38 -51.81 8.50 -7.26
CA PHE A 38 -51.19 7.22 -6.95
C PHE A 38 -50.39 6.70 -8.16
N LEU A 39 -49.49 5.74 -7.91
CA LEU A 39 -48.81 4.93 -8.93
C LEU A 39 -48.85 3.46 -8.53
N THR A 40 -48.79 2.56 -9.51
CA THR A 40 -48.65 1.13 -9.21
C THR A 40 -47.21 0.63 -9.33
N TYR A 41 -46.84 -0.41 -8.57
CA TYR A 41 -45.52 -1.05 -8.69
C TYR A 41 -45.22 -1.52 -10.12
N ALA A 42 -46.23 -1.96 -10.86
CA ALA A 42 -46.09 -2.36 -12.26
C ALA A 42 -45.76 -1.15 -13.15
N GLU A 43 -46.45 -0.02 -12.96
CA GLU A 43 -46.19 1.20 -13.73
C GLU A 43 -44.81 1.79 -13.43
N VAL A 44 -44.37 1.74 -12.17
CA VAL A 44 -43.01 2.14 -11.79
C VAL A 44 -42.00 1.23 -12.48
N ASN A 45 -42.17 -0.09 -12.41
CA ASN A 45 -41.24 -1.05 -13.01
C ASN A 45 -41.19 -0.99 -14.55
N ASP A 46 -42.31 -0.69 -15.21
CA ASP A 46 -42.39 -0.58 -16.68
C ASP A 46 -41.72 0.70 -17.23
N HIS A 47 -41.63 1.76 -16.42
CA HIS A 47 -40.99 3.02 -16.81
C HIS A 47 -39.54 3.13 -16.30
N LEU A 48 -39.08 2.15 -15.50
CA LEU A 48 -37.68 2.02 -15.13
C LEU A 48 -36.88 1.32 -16.24
N PRO A 49 -35.67 1.79 -16.57
CA PRO A 49 -34.81 1.12 -17.54
C PRO A 49 -34.48 -0.32 -17.14
N ASN A 50 -34.38 -1.22 -18.12
CA ASN A 50 -33.95 -2.62 -17.94
C ASN A 50 -32.55 -2.79 -17.31
N ASP A 51 -31.79 -1.70 -17.14
CA ASP A 51 -30.49 -1.69 -16.47
C ASP A 51 -30.63 -1.65 -14.93
N ILE A 52 -31.80 -1.29 -14.39
CA ILE A 52 -32.13 -1.33 -12.96
C ILE A 52 -32.81 -2.68 -12.68
N VAL A 53 -32.00 -3.68 -12.42
CA VAL A 53 -32.50 -5.05 -12.13
C VAL A 53 -32.54 -5.31 -10.61
N ASP A 54 -32.10 -4.35 -9.81
CA ASP A 54 -31.87 -4.54 -8.38
C ASP A 54 -33.09 -4.14 -7.54
N PRO A 55 -33.71 -5.08 -6.80
CA PRO A 55 -34.92 -4.80 -6.00
C PRO A 55 -34.75 -3.69 -4.95
N GLU A 56 -33.54 -3.54 -4.39
CA GLU A 56 -33.23 -2.47 -3.42
C GLU A 56 -33.26 -1.08 -4.03
N GLN A 57 -32.77 -0.92 -5.27
CA GLN A 57 -32.82 0.38 -5.96
C GLN A 57 -34.25 0.75 -6.34
N ILE A 58 -35.08 -0.26 -6.65
CA ILE A 58 -36.52 -0.06 -6.89
C ILE A 58 -37.20 0.40 -5.60
N GLU A 59 -36.86 -0.20 -4.45
CA GLU A 59 -37.40 0.21 -3.14
C GLU A 59 -36.96 1.63 -2.75
N ASP A 60 -35.71 2.01 -3.00
CA ASP A 60 -35.21 3.38 -2.79
C ASP A 60 -35.97 4.40 -3.67
N ILE A 61 -36.22 4.06 -4.94
CA ILE A 61 -36.99 4.91 -5.85
C ILE A 61 -38.45 5.01 -5.40
N VAL A 62 -39.05 3.92 -4.92
CA VAL A 62 -40.42 3.94 -4.37
C VAL A 62 -40.51 4.79 -3.11
N ASN A 63 -39.52 4.73 -2.22
CA ASN A 63 -39.46 5.58 -1.04
C ASN A 63 -39.32 7.06 -1.41
N MET A 64 -38.49 7.38 -2.40
CA MET A 64 -38.37 8.75 -2.94
C MET A 64 -39.70 9.25 -3.52
N ILE A 65 -40.43 8.41 -4.27
CA ILE A 65 -41.74 8.78 -4.84
C ILE A 65 -42.79 9.00 -3.73
N ASN A 66 -42.77 8.20 -2.67
CA ASN A 66 -43.62 8.39 -1.50
C ASN A 66 -43.30 9.69 -0.74
N ASP A 67 -42.02 10.05 -0.60
CA ASP A 67 -41.59 11.32 0.01
C ASP A 67 -42.06 12.55 -0.80
N MET A 68 -42.24 12.39 -2.11
CA MET A 68 -42.82 13.41 -3.01
C MET A 68 -44.37 13.49 -2.94
N GLY A 69 -45.00 12.74 -2.03
CA GLY A 69 -46.45 12.76 -1.79
C GLY A 69 -47.28 11.90 -2.74
N ILE A 70 -46.67 11.02 -3.54
CA ILE A 70 -47.37 10.10 -4.43
C ILE A 70 -47.34 8.71 -3.81
N THR A 71 -48.50 8.14 -3.51
CA THR A 71 -48.57 6.81 -2.89
C THR A 71 -48.42 5.70 -3.92
N VAL A 72 -47.46 4.78 -3.71
CA VAL A 72 -47.24 3.63 -4.60
C VAL A 72 -47.96 2.38 -4.07
N HIS A 73 -48.93 1.86 -4.81
CA HIS A 73 -49.74 0.69 -4.46
C HIS A 73 -49.38 -0.55 -5.31
N GLU A 74 -49.57 -1.76 -4.80
CA GLU A 74 -49.39 -2.99 -5.60
C GLU A 74 -50.51 -3.20 -6.64
N LYS A 75 -51.72 -2.67 -6.37
CA LYS A 75 -52.87 -2.69 -7.27
C LYS A 75 -53.58 -1.35 -7.21
N ALA A 76 -54.15 -0.91 -8.33
CA ALA A 76 -54.90 0.34 -8.41
C ALA A 76 -56.02 0.35 -7.35
N PRO A 77 -56.10 1.40 -6.51
CA PRO A 77 -57.12 1.51 -5.48
C PRO A 77 -58.52 1.82 -6.08
N ASP A 78 -59.58 1.37 -5.41
CA ASP A 78 -60.97 1.60 -5.85
C ASP A 78 -61.37 3.08 -5.71
N VAL A 79 -62.22 3.56 -6.62
CA VAL A 79 -62.57 4.98 -6.86
C VAL A 79 -63.08 5.72 -5.61
N GLU A 80 -63.64 5.03 -4.62
CA GLU A 80 -64.09 5.64 -3.37
C GLU A 80 -62.93 6.08 -2.45
N SER A 81 -61.77 5.42 -2.52
CA SER A 81 -60.61 5.72 -1.67
C SER A 81 -59.82 6.96 -2.11
N LEU A 82 -59.95 7.37 -3.38
CA LEU A 82 -59.24 8.52 -3.97
C LEU A 82 -59.85 9.87 -3.56
N THR A 83 -61.08 9.88 -3.04
CA THR A 83 -61.79 11.13 -2.68
C THR A 83 -61.45 11.66 -1.28
N LEU A 84 -60.66 10.92 -0.50
CA LEU A 84 -60.31 11.24 0.90
C LEU A 84 -58.87 11.77 1.07
N SER A 85 -58.05 11.73 0.03
CA SER A 85 -56.68 12.28 0.06
C SER A 85 -56.68 13.71 -0.46
N ASP A 86 -56.66 14.66 0.48
CA ASP A 86 -56.53 16.09 0.22
C ASP A 86 -55.06 16.40 -0.14
N ALA A 87 -54.77 16.50 -1.45
CA ALA A 87 -53.44 16.84 -1.95
C ALA A 87 -53.54 18.04 -2.90
N THR A 88 -53.65 19.24 -2.32
CA THR A 88 -53.36 20.49 -3.02
C THR A 88 -51.86 20.74 -3.00
N ALA A 89 -51.16 20.40 -4.08
CA ALA A 89 -49.83 20.92 -4.39
C ALA A 89 -49.94 21.80 -5.64
N THR A 90 -49.52 23.05 -5.55
CA THR A 90 -49.52 24.01 -6.67
C THR A 90 -48.44 23.65 -7.70
N ASP A 91 -48.78 23.74 -8.98
CA ASP A 91 -47.96 23.29 -10.13
C ASP A 91 -46.52 23.86 -10.19
N ASP A 92 -46.25 25.04 -9.62
CA ASP A 92 -44.95 25.72 -9.76
C ASP A 92 -43.88 25.28 -8.73
N GLU A 93 -44.23 24.98 -7.47
CA GLU A 93 -43.24 24.47 -6.47
C GLU A 93 -42.88 23.00 -6.74
N ALA A 94 -43.83 22.24 -7.29
CA ALA A 94 -43.71 20.83 -7.60
C ALA A 94 -42.72 20.52 -8.73
N ALA A 95 -42.55 21.44 -9.69
CA ALA A 95 -41.65 21.28 -10.82
C ALA A 95 -40.19 21.54 -10.43
N GLU A 96 -39.94 22.54 -9.58
CA GLU A 96 -38.60 22.90 -9.10
C GLU A 96 -38.06 21.83 -8.11
N GLU A 97 -38.92 21.28 -7.26
CA GLU A 97 -38.57 20.19 -6.34
C GLU A 97 -38.33 18.86 -7.08
N ALA A 98 -39.10 18.56 -8.14
CA ALA A 98 -38.86 17.41 -9.01
C ALA A 98 -37.59 17.54 -9.84
N GLU A 99 -37.23 18.75 -10.31
CA GLU A 99 -36.00 19.01 -11.05
C GLU A 99 -34.76 18.93 -10.15
N ALA A 100 -34.86 19.42 -8.90
CA ALA A 100 -33.82 19.25 -7.88
C ALA A 100 -33.64 17.78 -7.46
N ALA A 101 -34.74 17.03 -7.30
CA ALA A 101 -34.69 15.60 -7.00
C ALA A 101 -34.09 14.80 -8.17
N LEU A 102 -34.48 15.07 -9.42
CA LEU A 102 -33.90 14.44 -10.61
C LEU A 102 -32.37 14.69 -10.72
N ALA A 103 -31.91 15.89 -10.38
CA ALA A 103 -30.48 16.20 -10.32
C ALA A 103 -29.74 15.45 -9.20
N SER A 104 -30.41 15.12 -8.10
CA SER A 104 -29.87 14.27 -7.03
C SER A 104 -29.86 12.78 -7.40
N VAL A 105 -30.89 12.33 -8.13
CA VAL A 105 -31.06 10.95 -8.61
C VAL A 105 -30.01 10.63 -9.68
N ASP A 106 -29.70 11.56 -10.59
CA ASP A 106 -28.61 11.39 -11.57
C ASP A 106 -27.23 11.24 -10.89
N ALA A 107 -27.05 11.80 -9.69
CA ALA A 107 -25.84 11.64 -8.88
C ALA A 107 -25.81 10.34 -8.05
N GLU A 108 -26.97 9.74 -7.79
CA GLU A 108 -27.15 8.46 -7.07
C GLU A 108 -27.29 7.25 -8.00
N PHE A 109 -27.62 7.46 -9.28
CA PHE A 109 -27.71 6.43 -10.31
C PHE A 109 -26.32 5.86 -10.65
N GLY A 110 -25.90 4.91 -9.82
CA GLY A 110 -24.58 4.30 -9.85
C GLY A 110 -23.96 4.13 -8.47
N ARG A 111 -24.49 4.76 -7.41
CA ARG A 111 -24.06 4.51 -6.02
C ARG A 111 -24.86 3.35 -5.43
N THR A 112 -24.43 2.13 -5.74
CA THR A 112 -24.83 0.96 -4.96
C THR A 112 -24.32 1.11 -3.52
N THR A 113 -25.20 0.86 -2.55
CA THR A 113 -24.90 0.85 -1.10
C THR A 113 -24.27 -0.47 -0.65
N ASP A 114 -24.33 -1.53 -1.47
CA ASP A 114 -23.72 -2.83 -1.20
C ASP A 114 -22.18 -2.76 -1.32
N PRO A 115 -21.45 -2.96 -0.20
CA PRO A 115 -20.00 -2.95 -0.21
C PRO A 115 -19.38 -4.02 -1.14
N VAL A 116 -20.07 -5.15 -1.38
CA VAL A 116 -19.60 -6.18 -2.31
C VAL A 116 -19.59 -5.66 -3.74
N ARG A 117 -20.68 -5.01 -4.19
CA ARG A 117 -20.74 -4.42 -5.52
C ARG A 117 -19.77 -3.26 -5.69
N MET A 118 -19.62 -2.40 -4.68
CA MET A 118 -18.61 -1.33 -4.68
C MET A 118 -17.20 -1.91 -4.93
N TYR A 119 -16.86 -2.97 -4.21
CA TYR A 119 -15.58 -3.66 -4.35
C TYR A 119 -15.41 -4.31 -5.72
N MET A 120 -16.44 -5.00 -6.25
CA MET A 120 -16.39 -5.62 -7.58
C MET A 120 -16.20 -4.60 -8.69
N ARG A 121 -16.83 -3.42 -8.58
CA ARG A 121 -16.65 -2.33 -9.53
C ARG A 121 -15.24 -1.77 -9.48
N GLU A 122 -14.72 -1.47 -8.29
CA GLU A 122 -13.37 -0.92 -8.12
C GLU A 122 -12.31 -1.89 -8.66
N MET A 123 -12.42 -3.17 -8.32
CA MET A 123 -11.56 -4.21 -8.87
C MET A 123 -11.72 -4.37 -10.39
N GLY A 124 -12.94 -4.19 -10.90
CA GLY A 124 -13.26 -4.28 -12.33
C GLY A 124 -12.46 -3.31 -13.20
N THR A 125 -12.01 -2.19 -12.64
CA THR A 125 -11.23 -1.16 -13.35
C THR A 125 -9.81 -1.60 -13.70
N VAL A 126 -9.23 -2.56 -12.97
CA VAL A 126 -7.84 -2.98 -13.14
C VAL A 126 -7.76 -4.12 -14.17
N GLU A 127 -6.90 -4.00 -15.16
CA GLU A 127 -6.73 -5.04 -16.20
C GLU A 127 -6.04 -6.31 -15.66
N LEU A 128 -6.27 -7.45 -16.33
CA LEU A 128 -5.62 -8.72 -16.01
C LEU A 128 -4.15 -8.71 -16.48
N LEU A 129 -3.25 -9.22 -15.65
CA LEU A 129 -1.84 -9.36 -15.99
C LEU A 129 -1.57 -10.56 -16.91
N THR A 130 -0.66 -10.37 -17.86
CA THR A 130 -0.05 -11.46 -18.62
C THR A 130 1.15 -12.03 -17.86
N ARG A 131 1.60 -13.24 -18.21
CA ARG A 131 2.82 -13.84 -17.63
C ARG A 131 4.04 -12.93 -17.74
N GLN A 132 4.17 -12.22 -18.87
CA GLN A 132 5.27 -11.28 -19.08
C GLN A 132 5.15 -10.07 -18.14
N GLY A 133 3.94 -9.53 -17.97
CA GLY A 133 3.68 -8.47 -17.02
C GLY A 133 3.96 -8.88 -15.56
N GLU A 134 3.65 -10.11 -15.17
CA GLU A 134 3.99 -10.66 -13.84
C GLU A 134 5.51 -10.61 -13.60
N ILE A 135 6.31 -11.01 -14.59
CA ILE A 135 7.77 -11.00 -14.52
C ILE A 135 8.31 -9.57 -14.46
N GLU A 136 7.78 -8.65 -15.28
CA GLU A 136 8.20 -7.25 -15.29
C GLU A 136 7.94 -6.56 -13.95
N ILE A 137 6.78 -6.79 -13.34
CA ILE A 137 6.47 -6.27 -12.02
C ILE A 137 7.38 -6.90 -10.96
N ALA A 138 7.63 -8.21 -11.02
CA ALA A 138 8.55 -8.87 -10.10
C ALA A 138 9.98 -8.29 -10.17
N LYS A 139 10.49 -8.05 -11.38
CA LYS A 139 11.78 -7.35 -11.60
C LYS A 139 11.78 -5.94 -11.02
N ARG A 140 10.69 -5.18 -11.20
CA ARG A 140 10.55 -3.83 -10.60
C ARG A 140 10.54 -3.86 -9.07
N ILE A 141 9.97 -4.90 -8.46
CA ILE A 141 10.01 -5.12 -7.01
C ILE A 141 11.45 -5.40 -6.57
N GLU A 142 12.14 -6.34 -7.23
CA GLU A 142 13.54 -6.68 -6.94
C GLU A 142 14.45 -5.45 -7.07
N ASP A 143 14.33 -4.67 -8.14
CA ASP A 143 15.08 -3.44 -8.32
C ASP A 143 14.90 -2.46 -7.15
N GLY A 144 13.65 -2.28 -6.69
CA GLY A 144 13.35 -1.36 -5.59
C GLY A 144 13.98 -1.84 -4.28
N LEU A 145 13.92 -3.14 -3.99
CA LEU A 145 14.57 -3.73 -2.82
C LEU A 145 16.11 -3.69 -2.92
N ASN A 146 16.66 -3.89 -4.11
CA ASN A 146 18.09 -3.79 -4.39
C ASN A 146 18.60 -2.35 -4.20
N GLN A 147 17.82 -1.34 -4.61
CA GLN A 147 18.13 0.06 -4.32
C GLN A 147 18.15 0.34 -2.82
N VAL A 148 17.17 -0.16 -2.07
CA VAL A 148 17.15 -0.01 -0.60
C VAL A 148 18.41 -0.61 0.01
N LYS A 149 18.76 -1.85 -0.39
CA LYS A 149 19.93 -2.56 0.11
C LYS A 149 21.26 -1.87 -0.22
N LEU A 150 21.39 -1.37 -1.46
CA LEU A 150 22.52 -0.57 -1.92
C LEU A 150 22.72 0.65 -1.03
N HIS A 151 21.71 1.50 -0.87
CA HIS A 151 21.86 2.72 -0.06
C HIS A 151 22.08 2.43 1.42
N MET A 152 21.43 1.38 1.94
CA MET A 152 21.60 0.95 3.32
C MET A 152 23.04 0.48 3.60
N SER A 153 23.74 -0.08 2.60
CA SER A 153 25.16 -0.47 2.71
C SER A 153 26.13 0.71 2.83
N HIS A 154 25.72 1.91 2.39
CA HIS A 154 26.51 3.13 2.53
C HIS A 154 26.34 3.80 3.90
N PHE A 155 25.50 3.25 4.79
CA PHE A 155 25.32 3.74 6.15
C PHE A 155 26.11 2.86 7.14
N PRO A 156 27.22 3.34 7.72
CA PRO A 156 28.10 2.52 8.55
C PRO A 156 27.41 1.80 9.72
N PRO A 157 26.50 2.44 10.49
CA PRO A 157 25.82 1.76 11.60
C PRO A 157 24.96 0.56 11.15
N THR A 158 24.44 0.56 9.92
CA THR A 158 23.77 -0.62 9.37
C THR A 158 24.76 -1.77 9.19
N VAL A 159 25.92 -1.50 8.61
CA VAL A 159 26.94 -2.55 8.38
C VAL A 159 27.47 -3.08 9.70
N GLU A 160 27.65 -2.21 10.71
CA GLU A 160 28.01 -2.63 12.07
C GLU A 160 26.92 -3.52 12.69
N ALA A 161 25.64 -3.13 12.60
CA ALA A 161 24.53 -3.94 13.09
C ALA A 161 24.44 -5.29 12.35
N LEU A 162 24.69 -5.31 11.04
CA LEU A 162 24.76 -6.53 10.24
C LEU A 162 25.87 -7.46 10.74
N LEU A 163 27.08 -6.92 10.98
CA LEU A 163 28.22 -7.66 11.49
C LEU A 163 28.00 -8.15 12.93
N GLN A 164 27.32 -7.38 13.78
CA GLN A 164 26.95 -7.79 15.14
C GLN A 164 26.01 -9.00 15.13
N VAL A 165 25.02 -9.02 14.23
CA VAL A 165 24.13 -10.19 14.08
C VAL A 165 24.92 -11.39 13.56
N ALA A 166 25.84 -11.18 12.61
CA ALA A 166 26.72 -12.24 12.14
C ALA A 166 27.59 -12.82 13.26
N ASP A 167 28.10 -11.98 14.17
CA ASP A 167 28.90 -12.42 15.32
C ASP A 167 28.05 -13.22 16.33
N LYS A 168 26.79 -12.81 16.58
CA LYS A 168 25.85 -13.58 17.41
C LYS A 168 25.52 -14.96 16.81
N VAL A 169 25.38 -15.05 15.49
CA VAL A 169 25.23 -16.34 14.81
C VAL A 169 26.49 -17.20 14.95
N ALA A 170 27.69 -16.60 14.83
CA ALA A 170 28.94 -17.31 15.01
C ALA A 170 29.16 -17.79 16.46
N ALA A 171 28.65 -17.05 17.44
CA ALA A 171 28.67 -17.41 18.87
C ALA A 171 27.63 -18.47 19.25
N GLY A 172 26.62 -18.73 18.40
CA GLY A 172 25.53 -19.66 18.68
C GLY A 172 24.35 -19.05 19.42
N ASP A 173 24.32 -17.73 19.63
CA ASP A 173 23.24 -17.02 20.33
C ASP A 173 21.96 -16.91 19.48
N THR A 174 22.10 -16.91 18.15
CA THR A 174 21.01 -16.75 17.18
C THR A 174 21.13 -17.74 16.03
N ARG A 175 20.00 -18.09 15.40
CA ARG A 175 19.99 -19.06 14.29
C ARG A 175 20.49 -18.42 13.00
N MET A 176 21.15 -19.20 12.15
CA MET A 176 21.63 -18.73 10.83
C MET A 176 20.50 -18.14 9.97
N GLN A 177 19.32 -18.75 10.00
CA GLN A 177 18.14 -18.31 9.25
C GLN A 177 17.63 -16.92 9.67
N ASP A 178 17.97 -16.45 10.88
CA ASP A 178 17.65 -15.09 11.33
C ASP A 178 18.62 -14.04 10.73
N PHE A 179 19.75 -14.48 10.17
CA PHE A 179 20.75 -13.65 9.51
C PHE A 179 20.65 -13.73 7.99
N VAL A 180 20.89 -14.92 7.42
CA VAL A 180 20.93 -15.16 5.97
C VAL A 180 20.11 -16.40 5.65
N VAL A 181 19.24 -16.26 4.64
CA VAL A 181 18.36 -17.32 4.14
C VAL A 181 19.00 -18.02 2.94
N GLY A 182 19.93 -17.38 2.25
CA GLY A 182 20.67 -17.95 1.12
C GLY A 182 21.60 -16.94 0.45
N PHE A 183 22.12 -17.29 -0.72
CA PHE A 183 22.95 -16.41 -1.54
C PHE A 183 22.27 -16.09 -2.86
N ILE A 184 22.56 -14.90 -3.38
CA ILE A 184 22.16 -14.46 -4.71
C ILE A 184 23.42 -14.54 -5.56
N ASP A 185 23.42 -15.40 -6.58
CA ASP A 185 24.48 -15.42 -7.59
C ASP A 185 24.23 -14.30 -8.60
N PRO A 186 25.09 -13.28 -8.71
CA PRO A 186 24.96 -12.20 -9.69
C PRO A 186 25.08 -12.67 -11.14
N ASN A 187 25.68 -13.83 -11.37
CA ASN A 187 25.95 -14.39 -12.71
C ASN A 187 24.96 -15.49 -13.11
N GLU A 188 24.02 -15.88 -12.24
CA GLU A 188 22.98 -16.83 -12.65
C GLU A 188 22.10 -16.15 -13.71
N PRO A 189 22.03 -16.69 -14.94
CA PRO A 189 21.21 -16.08 -15.98
C PRO A 189 19.76 -15.99 -15.48
N ASP A 190 19.06 -14.92 -15.86
CA ASP A 190 17.62 -14.75 -15.67
C ASP A 190 16.78 -15.80 -16.45
N GLU A 191 17.38 -16.93 -16.80
CA GLU A 191 16.73 -18.05 -17.47
C GLU A 191 15.77 -18.73 -16.50
N ILE A 192 14.50 -18.62 -16.85
CA ILE A 192 13.43 -19.38 -16.24
C ILE A 192 13.66 -20.86 -16.56
N LYS A 193 14.19 -21.62 -15.60
CA LYS A 193 14.26 -23.08 -15.73
C LYS A 193 12.82 -23.60 -15.87
N PRO A 194 12.50 -24.39 -16.91
CA PRO A 194 11.19 -25.04 -16.98
C PRO A 194 11.02 -25.92 -15.73
N PRO A 195 9.82 -25.97 -15.15
CA PRO A 195 9.59 -26.77 -13.96
C PRO A 195 9.93 -28.22 -14.28
N ALA A 196 10.86 -28.81 -13.51
CA ALA A 196 11.24 -30.20 -13.68
C ALA A 196 9.98 -31.09 -13.52
N PRO A 197 9.82 -32.14 -14.35
CA PRO A 197 8.78 -33.13 -14.11
C PRO A 197 9.02 -33.73 -12.72
N LYS A 198 7.98 -33.77 -11.89
CA LYS A 198 8.05 -34.42 -10.57
C LYS A 198 8.40 -35.90 -10.78
N SER A 199 9.62 -36.29 -10.45
CA SER A 199 9.96 -37.68 -10.17
C SER A 199 9.32 -38.05 -8.83
N ASP A 200 8.69 -39.23 -8.75
CA ASP A 200 8.11 -39.76 -7.49
C ASP A 200 9.18 -40.12 -6.43
N ASP A 201 10.48 -39.91 -6.73
CA ASP A 201 11.64 -40.14 -5.86
C ASP A 201 12.40 -38.83 -5.50
N ASP A 202 11.77 -37.66 -5.61
CA ASP A 202 12.35 -36.45 -5.05
C ASP A 202 12.20 -36.50 -3.52
N ASP A 203 13.14 -37.18 -2.86
CA ASP A 203 13.55 -36.84 -1.50
C ASP A 203 13.53 -35.31 -1.43
N GLU A 204 12.67 -34.76 -0.58
CA GLU A 204 12.60 -33.32 -0.35
C GLU A 204 14.05 -32.85 -0.21
N VAL A 205 14.56 -32.09 -1.19
CA VAL A 205 15.85 -31.43 -1.04
C VAL A 205 15.62 -30.47 0.10
N VAL A 206 15.88 -30.97 1.31
CA VAL A 206 15.84 -30.20 2.54
C VAL A 206 16.78 -29.07 2.21
N ASP A 207 16.22 -27.87 2.16
CA ASP A 207 16.93 -26.62 2.03
C ASP A 207 17.86 -26.53 3.24
N THR A 208 18.98 -27.26 3.17
CA THR A 208 20.12 -27.13 4.05
C THR A 208 20.59 -25.73 3.76
N GLY A 209 20.11 -24.80 4.58
CA GLY A 209 20.35 -23.38 4.43
C GLY A 209 21.85 -23.07 4.24
N PRO A 210 22.18 -21.81 3.94
CA PRO A 210 23.48 -21.41 3.44
C PRO A 210 24.63 -22.01 4.27
N ASP A 211 25.62 -22.60 3.57
CA ASP A 211 26.78 -23.24 4.19
C ASP A 211 27.40 -22.29 5.22
N PRO A 212 27.43 -22.67 6.52
CA PRO A 212 27.99 -21.84 7.57
C PRO A 212 29.43 -21.41 7.32
N GLU A 213 30.24 -22.21 6.62
CA GLU A 213 31.61 -21.85 6.28
C GLU A 213 31.67 -20.75 5.22
N GLU A 214 30.83 -20.86 4.18
CA GLU A 214 30.71 -19.82 3.15
C GLU A 214 30.20 -18.50 3.75
N VAL A 215 29.20 -18.55 4.64
CA VAL A 215 28.70 -17.37 5.36
C VAL A 215 29.84 -16.71 6.14
N LYS A 216 30.62 -17.48 6.91
CA LYS A 216 31.76 -16.97 7.67
C LYS A 216 32.83 -16.33 6.77
N ALA A 217 33.15 -16.96 5.64
CA ALA A 217 34.10 -16.44 4.67
C ALA A 217 33.65 -15.08 4.09
N ARG A 218 32.38 -14.98 3.68
CA ARG A 218 31.78 -13.74 3.16
C ARG A 218 31.72 -12.65 4.23
N VAL A 219 31.31 -12.97 5.45
CA VAL A 219 31.29 -12.01 6.58
C VAL A 219 32.69 -11.49 6.89
N LYS A 220 33.72 -12.35 6.86
CA LYS A 220 35.12 -11.94 7.04
C LYS A 220 35.57 -10.98 5.94
N LEU A 221 35.16 -11.20 4.70
CA LEU A 221 35.44 -10.33 3.58
C LEU A 221 34.74 -8.97 3.71
N ILE A 222 33.45 -8.97 4.08
CA ILE A 222 32.66 -7.76 4.37
C ILE A 222 33.36 -6.95 5.46
N ARG A 223 33.76 -7.58 6.58
CA ARG A 223 34.47 -6.91 7.68
C ARG A 223 35.78 -6.27 7.23
N ARG A 224 36.55 -6.96 6.37
CA ARG A 224 37.80 -6.43 5.80
C ARG A 224 37.54 -5.19 4.93
N HIS A 225 36.56 -5.26 4.04
CA HIS A 225 36.21 -4.11 3.19
C HIS A 225 35.63 -2.96 3.98
N PHE A 226 34.79 -3.24 4.98
CA PHE A 226 34.23 -2.24 5.90
C PHE A 226 35.34 -1.51 6.65
N ASN A 227 36.26 -2.22 7.31
CA ASN A 227 37.37 -1.59 8.03
C ASN A 227 38.25 -0.72 7.12
N ARG A 228 38.46 -1.15 5.86
CA ARG A 228 39.18 -0.36 4.85
C ARG A 228 38.39 0.88 4.43
N ALA A 229 37.07 0.75 4.24
CA ALA A 229 36.19 1.86 3.90
C ALA A 229 36.16 2.90 5.02
N MET A 230 36.07 2.46 6.29
CA MET A 230 36.11 3.35 7.45
C MET A 230 37.44 4.10 7.55
N LYS A 231 38.57 3.41 7.39
CA LYS A 231 39.89 4.06 7.39
C LYS A 231 40.03 5.10 6.27
N ASN A 232 39.53 4.79 5.07
CA ASN A 232 39.57 5.73 3.95
C ASN A 232 38.62 6.91 4.15
N LEU A 233 37.46 6.69 4.78
CA LEU A 233 36.50 7.72 5.15
C LEU A 233 37.13 8.75 6.09
N ASP A 234 37.86 8.28 7.10
CA ASP A 234 38.53 9.14 8.08
C ASP A 234 39.69 9.94 7.45
N LEU A 235 40.40 9.37 6.46
CA LEU A 235 41.58 10.00 5.84
C LEU A 235 41.27 10.92 4.64
N HIS A 236 40.32 10.54 3.79
CA HIS A 236 40.08 11.17 2.49
C HIS A 236 38.63 11.66 2.31
N GLY A 237 37.73 11.30 3.23
CA GLY A 237 36.32 11.63 3.17
C GLY A 237 35.49 10.71 2.26
N GLN A 238 34.18 10.93 2.28
CA GLN A 238 33.19 10.06 1.62
C GLN A 238 33.29 10.05 0.09
N LYS A 239 33.69 11.17 -0.52
CA LYS A 239 33.71 11.36 -1.98
C LYS A 239 35.00 10.91 -2.66
N ASP A 240 36.02 10.52 -1.90
CA ASP A 240 37.29 10.10 -2.48
C ASP A 240 37.16 8.78 -3.24
N ARG A 241 37.93 8.64 -4.32
CA ARG A 241 37.88 7.46 -5.20
C ARG A 241 38.23 6.18 -4.45
N LEU A 242 39.13 6.22 -3.46
CA LEU A 242 39.51 5.04 -2.68
C LEU A 242 38.39 4.63 -1.71
N THR A 243 37.71 5.60 -1.10
CA THR A 243 36.55 5.38 -0.23
C THR A 243 35.41 4.76 -1.03
N VAL A 244 35.05 5.36 -2.17
CA VAL A 244 34.00 4.85 -3.05
C VAL A 244 34.29 3.43 -3.55
N ARG A 245 35.55 3.14 -3.92
CA ARG A 245 35.93 1.79 -4.35
C ARG A 245 35.86 0.75 -3.23
N ALA A 246 36.25 1.13 -2.00
CA ALA A 246 36.16 0.24 -0.85
C ALA A 246 34.70 -0.04 -0.47
N TYR A 247 33.84 1.00 -0.48
CA TYR A 247 32.40 0.84 -0.30
C TYR A 247 31.79 -0.03 -1.40
N GLY A 248 32.10 0.19 -2.67
CA GLY A 248 31.60 -0.62 -3.78
C GLY A 248 31.90 -2.11 -3.59
N ALA A 249 33.15 -2.46 -3.29
CA ALA A 249 33.53 -3.85 -3.03
C ALA A 249 32.79 -4.47 -1.83
N MET A 250 32.54 -3.69 -0.77
CA MET A 250 31.75 -4.15 0.37
C MET A 250 30.28 -4.34 -0.02
N THR A 251 29.71 -3.39 -0.74
CA THR A 251 28.32 -3.41 -1.20
C THR A 251 28.07 -4.61 -2.10
N ASP A 252 28.98 -4.92 -3.02
CA ASP A 252 28.86 -6.10 -3.89
C ASP A 252 28.73 -7.39 -3.08
N GLN A 253 29.51 -7.54 -1.99
CA GLN A 253 29.40 -8.68 -1.09
C GLN A 253 28.07 -8.71 -0.34
N ILE A 254 27.61 -7.56 0.15
CA ILE A 254 26.31 -7.44 0.84
C ILE A 254 25.17 -7.77 -0.13
N MET A 255 25.24 -7.30 -1.38
CA MET A 255 24.23 -7.53 -2.43
C MET A 255 24.02 -9.01 -2.72
N GLN A 256 25.07 -9.83 -2.63
CA GLN A 256 25.00 -11.29 -2.79
C GLN A 256 24.35 -12.04 -1.61
N LEU A 257 24.13 -11.40 -0.45
CA LEU A 257 23.50 -12.05 0.69
C LEU A 257 21.96 -11.95 0.62
N LYS A 258 21.23 -13.07 0.63
CA LYS A 258 19.77 -13.04 0.83
C LYS A 258 19.49 -12.91 2.33
N LEU A 259 19.42 -11.68 2.81
CA LEU A 259 19.18 -11.36 4.21
C LEU A 259 17.80 -11.86 4.66
N ALA A 260 17.70 -12.27 5.93
CA ALA A 260 16.41 -12.57 6.53
C ALA A 260 15.51 -11.31 6.52
N PRO A 261 14.22 -11.42 6.13
CA PRO A 261 13.32 -10.25 6.03
C PRO A 261 13.24 -9.45 7.33
N LYS A 262 13.18 -10.13 8.48
CA LYS A 262 13.14 -9.48 9.81
C LYS A 262 14.39 -8.63 10.07
N LEU A 263 15.56 -9.13 9.69
CA LEU A 263 16.82 -8.40 9.81
C LEU A 263 16.84 -7.21 8.86
N PHE A 264 16.45 -7.41 7.61
CA PHE A 264 16.35 -6.33 6.62
C PHE A 264 15.44 -5.18 7.13
N ASP A 265 14.25 -5.50 7.63
CA ASP A 265 13.32 -4.52 8.18
C ASP A 265 13.86 -3.83 9.45
N ALA A 266 14.61 -4.53 10.29
CA ALA A 266 15.28 -3.95 11.45
C ALA A 266 16.36 -2.93 11.03
N LEU A 267 17.18 -3.28 10.03
CA LEU A 267 18.22 -2.39 9.51
C LEU A 267 17.64 -1.13 8.86
N VAL A 268 16.54 -1.26 8.09
CA VAL A 268 15.82 -0.12 7.52
C VAL A 268 15.25 0.78 8.62
N ARG A 269 14.69 0.20 9.69
CA ARG A 269 14.19 0.96 10.84
C ARG A 269 15.28 1.77 11.55
N ASN A 270 16.45 1.17 11.78
CA ASN A 270 17.58 1.87 12.43
C ASN A 270 17.94 3.18 11.71
N LEU A 271 18.04 3.16 10.37
CA LEU A 271 18.33 4.37 9.60
C LEU A 271 17.19 5.40 9.71
N ARG A 272 15.93 4.96 9.67
CA ARG A 272 14.77 5.86 9.82
C ARG A 272 14.73 6.52 11.18
N ASP A 273 15.06 5.79 12.23
CA ASP A 273 15.06 6.31 13.61
C ASP A 273 16.13 7.39 13.77
N VAL A 274 17.33 7.18 13.21
CA VAL A 274 18.38 8.21 13.15
C VAL A 274 17.90 9.46 12.41
N VAL A 275 17.26 9.30 11.25
CA VAL A 275 16.72 10.44 10.50
C VAL A 275 15.58 11.12 11.25
N SER A 276 14.74 10.38 11.96
CA SER A 276 13.67 10.92 12.80
C SER A 276 14.24 11.82 13.89
N ILE A 277 15.33 11.37 14.55
CA ILE A 277 16.08 12.18 15.53
C ILE A 277 16.58 13.46 14.88
N ILE A 278 17.24 13.39 13.72
CA ILE A 278 17.73 14.57 12.99
C ILE A 278 16.56 15.54 12.71
N ARG A 279 15.46 15.05 12.13
CA ARG A 279 14.28 15.87 11.81
C ARG A 279 13.65 16.50 13.05
N SER A 280 13.65 15.80 14.18
CA SER A 280 13.13 16.35 15.44
C SER A 280 13.96 17.56 15.91
N GLN A 281 15.29 17.48 15.80
CA GLN A 281 16.18 18.58 16.19
C GLN A 281 16.10 19.74 15.19
N GLU A 282 16.04 19.46 13.87
CA GLU A 282 15.82 20.50 12.85
C GLU A 282 14.52 21.27 13.10
N ARG A 283 13.43 20.56 13.42
CA ARG A 283 12.13 21.20 13.73
C ARG A 283 12.19 22.02 15.01
N LEU A 284 12.87 21.52 16.03
CA LEU A 284 13.06 22.26 17.29
C LEU A 284 13.81 23.57 17.04
N VAL A 285 14.94 23.54 16.32
CA VAL A 285 15.69 24.75 15.98
C VAL A 285 14.85 25.70 15.11
N MET A 286 14.12 25.19 14.12
CA MET A 286 13.23 26.00 13.31
C MET A 286 12.14 26.68 14.16
N GLN A 287 11.56 25.97 15.13
CA GLN A 287 10.55 26.51 16.03
C GLN A 287 11.13 27.64 16.90
N LEU A 288 12.28 27.42 17.53
CA LEU A 288 12.96 28.42 18.35
C LEU A 288 13.32 29.68 17.54
N CYS A 289 13.86 29.50 16.33
CA CYS A 289 14.33 30.62 15.51
C CYS A 289 13.16 31.37 14.83
N VAL A 290 12.24 30.65 14.18
CA VAL A 290 11.20 31.26 13.35
C VAL A 290 9.98 31.69 14.18
N ARG A 291 9.48 30.81 15.05
CA ARG A 291 8.26 31.08 15.83
C ARG A 291 8.58 31.92 17.07
N ASP A 292 9.57 31.49 17.85
CA ASP A 292 9.81 32.10 19.17
C ASP A 292 10.68 33.37 19.07
N ALA A 293 11.69 33.40 18.19
CA ALA A 293 12.51 34.59 17.95
C ALA A 293 12.04 35.50 16.79
N GLY A 294 11.09 35.05 15.96
CA GLY A 294 10.56 35.86 14.85
C GLY A 294 11.52 36.01 13.66
N MET A 295 12.44 35.07 13.46
CA MET A 295 13.28 35.04 12.25
C MET A 295 12.42 34.74 11.02
N PRO A 296 12.56 35.48 9.90
CA PRO A 296 11.88 35.13 8.66
C PRO A 296 12.22 33.71 8.21
N ARG A 297 11.22 32.90 7.88
CA ARG A 297 11.40 31.51 7.45
C ARG A 297 12.38 31.37 6.26
N LYS A 298 12.36 32.34 5.33
CA LYS A 298 13.26 32.37 4.17
C LYS A 298 14.74 32.47 4.58
N ASP A 299 15.04 33.27 5.61
CA ASP A 299 16.40 33.46 6.13
C ASP A 299 16.91 32.20 6.84
N PHE A 300 16.00 31.52 7.56
CA PHE A 300 16.33 30.24 8.19
C PHE A 300 16.66 29.16 7.15
N LEU A 301 15.79 29.00 6.14
CA LEU A 301 15.95 27.98 5.09
C LEU A 301 17.19 28.20 4.20
N SER A 302 17.66 29.44 4.06
CA SER A 302 18.86 29.73 3.27
C SER A 302 20.18 29.49 4.02
N SER A 303 20.15 29.47 5.36
CA SER A 303 21.35 29.47 6.20
C SER A 303 21.55 28.19 7.02
N PHE A 304 20.48 27.61 7.58
CA PHE A 304 20.58 26.47 8.49
C PHE A 304 20.91 25.12 7.82
N PRO A 305 20.37 24.75 6.65
CA PRO A 305 20.62 23.43 6.02
C PRO A 305 22.06 23.15 5.52
N LYS A 306 23.00 24.05 5.79
CA LYS A 306 24.44 23.87 5.54
C LYS A 306 25.28 24.09 6.80
N SER A 307 24.62 24.45 7.89
CA SER A 307 25.19 24.91 9.15
C SER A 307 24.59 24.13 10.32
N GLU A 308 24.05 22.93 10.07
CA GLU A 308 23.37 22.12 11.08
C GLU A 308 24.27 21.79 12.28
N THR A 309 25.58 21.63 12.02
CA THR A 309 26.60 21.34 13.02
C THR A 309 27.56 22.50 13.31
N ASP A 310 27.37 23.66 12.66
CA ASP A 310 28.13 24.88 12.95
C ASP A 310 27.56 25.57 14.19
N LEU A 311 28.24 25.44 15.33
CA LEU A 311 27.85 26.10 16.59
C LEU A 311 27.99 27.63 16.51
N ASP A 312 28.80 28.16 15.60
CA ASP A 312 28.97 29.60 15.41
C ASP A 312 27.81 30.20 14.59
N TRP A 313 26.99 29.37 13.96
CA TRP A 313 25.85 29.83 13.15
C TRP A 313 24.92 30.74 13.97
N ILE A 314 24.54 30.31 15.18
CA ILE A 314 23.67 31.10 16.05
C ILE A 314 24.35 32.41 16.48
N GLU A 315 25.66 32.38 16.73
CA GLU A 315 26.42 33.57 17.09
C GLU A 315 26.49 34.59 15.95
N LYS A 316 26.69 34.13 14.71
CA LYS A 316 26.68 34.99 13.51
C LYS A 316 25.35 35.73 13.38
N HIS A 317 24.22 35.06 13.63
CA HIS A 317 22.89 35.67 13.59
C HIS A 317 22.60 36.60 14.77
N ILE A 318 23.18 36.35 15.95
CA ILE A 318 23.10 37.28 17.09
C ILE A 318 23.93 38.55 16.79
N ARG A 319 25.15 38.39 16.26
CA ARG A 319 26.05 39.52 15.93
C ARG A 319 25.54 40.40 14.79
N ALA A 320 24.67 39.86 13.93
CA ALA A 320 24.04 40.61 12.84
C ALA A 320 23.06 41.72 13.32
N LYS A 321 22.74 41.79 14.63
CA LYS A 321 21.92 42.86 15.26
C LYS A 321 20.59 43.13 14.54
N ARG A 322 19.93 42.09 14.06
CA ARG A 322 18.57 42.18 13.47
C ARG A 322 17.51 42.22 14.58
N LYS A 323 16.25 42.48 14.21
CA LYS A 323 15.11 42.54 15.15
C LYS A 323 14.98 41.29 16.03
N HIS A 324 15.31 40.11 15.49
CA HIS A 324 15.25 38.83 16.19
C HIS A 324 16.51 38.47 17.00
N SER A 325 17.61 39.21 16.85
CA SER A 325 18.91 38.87 17.46
C SER A 325 18.90 38.93 19.00
N SER A 326 18.10 39.80 19.61
CA SER A 326 17.99 39.89 21.08
C SER A 326 17.28 38.68 21.69
N VAL A 327 16.24 38.19 21.03
CA VAL A 327 15.48 36.99 21.46
C VAL A 327 16.29 35.72 21.19
N LEU A 328 16.97 35.64 20.04
CA LEU A 328 17.90 34.54 19.75
C LEU A 328 19.02 34.41 20.78
N SER A 329 19.50 35.52 21.35
CA SER A 329 20.49 35.48 22.43
C SER A 329 19.99 34.73 23.67
N LYS A 330 18.70 34.89 24.02
CA LYS A 330 18.07 34.17 25.14
C LYS A 330 17.86 32.68 24.83
N LEU A 331 17.58 32.34 23.57
CA LEU A 331 17.34 30.96 23.11
C LEU A 331 18.62 30.24 22.64
N ARG A 332 19.78 30.90 22.75
CA ARG A 332 21.08 30.39 22.27
C ARG A 332 21.37 29.00 22.80
N ASP A 333 21.24 28.81 24.11
CA ASP A 333 21.62 27.56 24.76
C ASP A 333 20.75 26.38 24.31
N ASP A 334 19.47 26.61 24.02
CA ASP A 334 18.56 25.59 23.51
C ASP A 334 18.88 25.21 22.07
N VAL A 335 19.18 26.21 21.22
CA VAL A 335 19.64 25.97 19.84
C VAL A 335 20.97 25.22 19.84
N THR A 336 21.95 25.66 20.63
CA THR A 336 23.25 25.00 20.77
C THR A 336 23.09 23.58 21.31
N ARG A 337 22.16 23.33 22.24
CA ARG A 337 21.86 21.97 22.73
C ARG A 337 21.31 21.07 21.61
N ALA A 338 20.43 21.58 20.78
CA ALA A 338 19.92 20.84 19.62
C ALA A 338 21.01 20.58 18.57
N GLN A 339 21.87 21.56 18.28
CA GLN A 339 23.01 21.38 17.38
C GLN A 339 24.04 20.38 17.94
N ARG A 340 24.30 20.38 19.26
CA ARG A 340 25.16 19.37 19.90
C ARG A 340 24.62 17.95 19.75
N LYS A 341 23.30 17.77 19.79
CA LYS A 341 22.68 16.46 19.49
C LYS A 341 22.88 16.06 18.03
N LEU A 342 22.83 17.01 17.10
CA LEU A 342 23.13 16.75 15.68
C LEU A 342 24.61 16.36 15.49
N ILE A 343 25.54 17.05 16.16
CA ILE A 343 26.97 16.69 16.17
C ILE A 343 27.17 15.27 16.72
N ALA A 344 26.52 14.94 17.84
CA ALA A 344 26.60 13.58 18.40
C ALA A 344 26.08 12.50 17.42
N VAL A 345 25.09 12.83 16.59
CA VAL A 345 24.66 11.93 15.50
C VAL A 345 25.75 11.81 14.43
N GLU A 346 26.38 12.90 13.99
CA GLU A 346 27.50 12.85 13.03
C GLU A 346 28.68 12.02 13.58
N ASP A 347 28.99 12.14 14.87
CA ASP A 347 30.07 11.40 15.53
C ASP A 347 29.81 9.89 15.55
N VAL A 348 28.57 9.49 15.90
CA VAL A 348 28.18 8.08 15.97
C VAL A 348 28.10 7.46 14.58
N THR A 349 27.57 8.16 13.58
CA THR A 349 27.39 7.62 12.23
C THR A 349 28.63 7.79 11.34
N ARG A 350 29.55 8.69 11.73
CA ARG A 350 30.72 9.16 10.96
C ARG A 350 30.37 9.77 9.62
N LEU A 351 29.15 10.27 9.48
CA LEU A 351 28.63 10.87 8.25
C LEU A 351 28.02 12.23 8.56
N LYS A 352 28.06 13.13 7.58
CA LYS A 352 27.41 14.43 7.73
C LYS A 352 25.89 14.29 7.70
N ILE A 353 25.18 15.18 8.39
CA ILE A 353 23.70 15.19 8.42
C ILE A 353 23.09 15.20 7.01
N SER A 354 23.69 15.97 6.09
CA SER A 354 23.26 16.03 4.68
C SER A 354 23.40 14.70 3.95
N GLU A 355 24.46 13.94 4.23
CA GLU A 355 24.74 12.63 3.61
C GLU A 355 23.76 11.57 4.14
N ILE A 356 23.51 11.56 5.45
CA ILE A 356 22.53 10.66 6.08
C ILE A 356 21.13 10.90 5.49
N LYS A 357 20.74 12.17 5.34
CA LYS A 357 19.45 12.56 4.73
C LYS A 357 19.36 12.12 3.27
N GLU A 358 20.44 12.22 2.49
CA GLU A 358 20.44 11.77 1.10
C GLU A 358 20.37 10.24 0.99
N ILE A 359 21.10 9.49 1.82
CA ILE A 359 21.00 8.02 1.89
C ILE A 359 19.56 7.60 2.18
N ASN A 360 18.91 8.21 3.18
CA ASN A 360 17.52 7.91 3.50
C ASN A 360 16.54 8.33 2.41
N ARG A 361 16.83 9.42 1.68
CA ARG A 361 16.01 9.85 0.53
C ARG A 361 16.04 8.80 -0.57
N GLN A 362 17.22 8.34 -0.95
CA GLN A 362 17.39 7.32 -1.98
C GLN A 362 16.79 5.97 -1.56
N MET A 363 16.99 5.58 -0.30
CA MET A 363 16.32 4.40 0.27
C MET A 363 14.79 4.51 0.18
N SER A 364 14.22 5.67 0.55
CA SER A 364 12.77 5.90 0.50
C SER A 364 12.22 5.83 -0.93
N ILE A 365 13.00 6.26 -1.94
CA ILE A 365 12.64 6.15 -3.36
C ILE A 365 12.59 4.68 -3.78
N GLY A 366 13.62 3.89 -3.46
CA GLY A 366 13.65 2.45 -3.77
C GLY A 366 12.49 1.69 -3.13
N GLU A 367 12.19 2.00 -1.87
CA GLU A 367 11.07 1.40 -1.16
C GLU A 367 9.71 1.81 -1.74
N ALA A 368 9.56 3.08 -2.15
CA ALA A 368 8.36 3.53 -2.84
C ALA A 368 8.18 2.85 -4.21
N LYS A 369 9.27 2.62 -4.95
CA LYS A 369 9.26 1.85 -6.20
C LYS A 369 8.79 0.41 -5.94
N ALA A 370 9.37 -0.27 -4.96
CA ALA A 370 8.99 -1.64 -4.60
C ALA A 370 7.53 -1.71 -4.12
N ARG A 371 7.09 -0.81 -3.24
CA ARG A 371 5.73 -0.77 -2.69
C ARG A 371 4.68 -0.52 -3.77
N ARG A 372 4.96 0.38 -4.72
CA ARG A 372 4.08 0.65 -5.86
C ARG A 372 3.94 -0.58 -6.75
N ALA A 373 5.05 -1.23 -7.08
CA ALA A 373 5.04 -2.45 -7.89
C ALA A 373 4.32 -3.60 -7.18
N LYS A 374 4.51 -3.78 -5.87
CA LYS A 374 3.74 -4.74 -5.06
C LYS A 374 2.24 -4.45 -5.09
N LYS A 375 1.85 -3.19 -4.92
CA LYS A 375 0.44 -2.77 -4.98
C LYS A 375 -0.18 -3.11 -6.34
N GLU A 376 0.51 -2.75 -7.42
CA GLU A 376 0.09 -3.08 -8.80
C GLU A 376 -0.06 -4.59 -9.01
N MET A 377 0.88 -5.40 -8.48
CA MET A 377 0.80 -6.86 -8.54
C MET A 377 -0.42 -7.41 -7.79
N VAL A 378 -0.72 -6.87 -6.61
CA VAL A 378 -1.88 -7.29 -5.80
C VAL A 378 -3.19 -6.91 -6.51
N GLU A 379 -3.31 -5.67 -6.99
CA GLU A 379 -4.51 -5.14 -7.64
C GLU A 379 -4.90 -5.96 -8.88
N ALA A 380 -3.93 -6.30 -9.72
CA ALA A 380 -4.17 -7.13 -10.90
C ALA A 380 -4.61 -8.57 -10.59
N ASN A 381 -4.35 -9.06 -9.36
CA ASN A 381 -4.63 -10.43 -8.93
C ASN A 381 -5.82 -10.55 -7.96
N LEU A 382 -6.55 -9.46 -7.67
CA LEU A 382 -7.72 -9.51 -6.77
C LEU A 382 -8.82 -10.48 -7.26
N ARG A 383 -9.02 -10.61 -8.58
CA ARG A 383 -9.99 -11.55 -9.17
C ARG A 383 -9.69 -13.02 -8.80
N LEU A 384 -8.41 -13.37 -8.69
CA LEU A 384 -7.99 -14.70 -8.28
C LEU A 384 -8.47 -15.00 -6.85
N VAL A 385 -8.32 -14.04 -5.93
CA VAL A 385 -8.76 -14.17 -4.52
C VAL A 385 -10.25 -14.45 -4.45
N ILE A 386 -11.06 -13.68 -5.19
CA ILE A 386 -12.51 -13.87 -5.26
C ILE A 386 -12.87 -15.27 -5.76
N SER A 387 -12.22 -15.74 -6.83
CA SER A 387 -12.48 -17.07 -7.39
C SER A 387 -12.19 -18.21 -6.40
N ILE A 388 -11.22 -18.02 -5.50
CA ILE A 388 -10.87 -18.96 -4.44
C ILE A 388 -11.83 -18.83 -3.25
N ALA A 389 -12.11 -17.61 -2.79
CA ALA A 389 -12.98 -17.31 -1.65
C ALA A 389 -14.42 -17.81 -1.87
N LYS A 390 -14.92 -17.77 -3.11
CA LYS A 390 -16.25 -18.31 -3.48
C LYS A 390 -16.46 -19.77 -3.06
N LYS A 391 -15.41 -20.58 -2.94
CA LYS A 391 -15.50 -22.00 -2.52
C LYS A 391 -15.67 -22.18 -1.01
N TYR A 392 -15.49 -21.11 -0.25
CA TYR A 392 -15.52 -21.08 1.22
C TYR A 392 -16.70 -20.27 1.76
N THR A 393 -17.59 -19.79 0.89
CA THR A 393 -18.86 -19.19 1.30
C THR A 393 -19.67 -20.19 2.13
N ASN A 394 -20.48 -19.68 3.04
CA ASN A 394 -21.34 -20.49 3.94
C ASN A 394 -20.58 -21.37 4.96
N ARG A 395 -19.32 -21.03 5.29
CA ARG A 395 -18.54 -21.72 6.35
C ARG A 395 -18.45 -20.95 7.66
N GLY A 396 -19.41 -20.05 7.91
CA GLY A 396 -19.52 -19.27 9.16
C GLY A 396 -18.83 -17.90 9.15
N LEU A 397 -18.27 -17.46 8.02
CA LEU A 397 -17.68 -16.13 7.84
C LEU A 397 -18.31 -15.42 6.63
N GLN A 398 -18.47 -14.09 6.69
CA GLN A 398 -19.05 -13.31 5.60
C GLN A 398 -18.12 -13.34 4.37
N PHE A 399 -18.70 -13.20 3.17
CA PHE A 399 -17.93 -13.25 1.94
C PHE A 399 -16.86 -12.14 1.83
N LEU A 400 -17.15 -10.93 2.32
CA LEU A 400 -16.19 -9.83 2.36
C LEU A 400 -14.97 -10.15 3.24
N ASP A 401 -15.20 -10.72 4.41
CA ASP A 401 -14.13 -11.10 5.34
C ASP A 401 -13.23 -12.19 4.73
N LEU A 402 -13.83 -13.19 4.06
CA LEU A 402 -13.07 -14.21 3.31
C LEU A 402 -12.20 -13.60 2.22
N ILE A 403 -12.71 -12.58 1.51
CA ILE A 403 -11.94 -11.84 0.50
C ILE A 403 -10.79 -11.07 1.16
N GLN A 404 -11.04 -10.37 2.27
CA GLN A 404 -9.99 -9.60 2.95
C GLN A 404 -8.85 -10.51 3.46
N GLU A 405 -9.18 -11.64 4.07
CA GLU A 405 -8.20 -12.62 4.53
C GLU A 405 -7.46 -13.25 3.36
N GLY A 406 -8.16 -13.51 2.25
CA GLY A 406 -7.55 -13.92 0.99
C GLY A 406 -6.60 -12.88 0.41
N ASN A 407 -6.93 -11.59 0.49
CA ASN A 407 -6.08 -10.48 0.05
C ASN A 407 -4.81 -10.37 0.90
N ILE A 408 -4.91 -10.59 2.22
CA ILE A 408 -3.74 -10.68 3.10
C ILE A 408 -2.85 -11.87 2.70
N GLY A 409 -3.45 -13.03 2.37
CA GLY A 409 -2.74 -14.18 1.82
C GLY A 409 -2.04 -13.87 0.50
N LEU A 410 -2.71 -13.15 -0.40
CA LEU A 410 -2.16 -12.70 -1.68
C LEU A 410 -0.96 -11.75 -1.48
N MET A 411 -1.05 -10.78 -0.56
CA MET A 411 0.07 -9.88 -0.24
C MET A 411 1.31 -10.66 0.22
N LYS A 412 1.13 -11.68 1.08
CA LYS A 412 2.23 -12.57 1.51
C LYS A 412 2.81 -13.37 0.35
N ALA A 413 1.97 -13.78 -0.61
CA ALA A 413 2.44 -14.45 -1.82
C ALA A 413 3.30 -13.51 -2.69
N VAL A 414 2.85 -12.27 -2.89
CA VAL A 414 3.62 -11.25 -3.63
C VAL A 414 4.98 -11.00 -2.99
N ASP A 415 5.05 -10.93 -1.67
CA ASP A 415 6.32 -10.70 -0.94
C ASP A 415 7.35 -11.83 -1.10
N LYS A 416 6.90 -13.06 -1.38
CA LYS A 416 7.73 -14.27 -1.43
C LYS A 416 7.83 -14.88 -2.83
N PHE A 417 7.25 -14.23 -3.84
CA PHE A 417 7.22 -14.77 -5.19
C PHE A 417 8.61 -14.68 -5.84
N GLU A 418 9.05 -15.80 -6.42
CA GLU A 418 10.33 -15.92 -7.12
C GLU A 418 10.06 -16.31 -8.58
N TYR A 419 10.12 -15.35 -9.51
CA TYR A 419 9.84 -15.60 -10.93
C TYR A 419 10.87 -16.51 -11.60
N ARG A 420 12.10 -16.57 -11.06
CA ARG A 420 13.21 -17.43 -11.57
C ARG A 420 12.87 -18.92 -11.52
N ARG A 421 11.96 -19.34 -10.62
CA ARG A 421 11.47 -20.73 -10.52
C ARG A 421 10.55 -21.14 -11.68
N GLY A 422 10.10 -20.19 -12.51
CA GLY A 422 9.36 -20.46 -13.74
C GLY A 422 7.89 -20.80 -13.64
N TYR A 423 7.38 -21.01 -12.43
CA TYR A 423 5.95 -21.16 -12.17
C TYR A 423 5.19 -19.84 -12.37
N LYS A 424 3.93 -19.93 -12.82
CA LYS A 424 3.03 -18.76 -12.89
C LYS A 424 2.71 -18.27 -11.49
N PHE A 425 2.51 -16.95 -11.34
CA PHE A 425 2.19 -16.37 -10.04
C PHE A 425 0.90 -16.94 -9.45
N SER A 426 -0.13 -17.14 -10.27
CA SER A 426 -1.42 -17.71 -9.83
C SER A 426 -1.30 -19.09 -9.17
N THR A 427 -0.40 -19.94 -9.66
CA THR A 427 -0.12 -21.26 -9.05
C THR A 427 0.43 -21.11 -7.64
N TYR A 428 1.39 -20.22 -7.46
CA TYR A 428 2.01 -19.95 -6.16
C TYR A 428 1.04 -19.25 -5.19
N ALA A 429 0.36 -18.21 -5.65
CA ALA A 429 -0.56 -17.41 -4.85
C ALA A 429 -1.76 -18.22 -4.33
N THR A 430 -2.25 -19.18 -5.11
CA THR A 430 -3.39 -20.03 -4.71
C THR A 430 -3.16 -20.73 -3.37
N TRP A 431 -1.94 -21.19 -3.09
CA TRP A 431 -1.61 -21.85 -1.82
C TRP A 431 -1.74 -20.89 -0.63
N TRP A 432 -1.12 -19.70 -0.75
CA TRP A 432 -1.14 -18.68 0.31
C TRP A 432 -2.54 -18.11 0.56
N ILE A 433 -3.31 -17.87 -0.51
CA ILE A 433 -4.70 -17.41 -0.40
C ILE A 433 -5.54 -18.46 0.32
N ARG A 434 -5.45 -19.72 -0.09
CA ARG A 434 -6.20 -20.83 0.54
C ARG A 434 -5.82 -20.99 2.01
N GLN A 435 -4.53 -20.93 2.34
CA GLN A 435 -4.03 -21.06 3.70
C GLN A 435 -4.56 -19.94 4.59
N ALA A 436 -4.54 -18.69 4.11
CA ALA A 436 -5.04 -17.54 4.85
C ALA A 436 -6.55 -17.65 5.13
N ILE A 437 -7.34 -17.96 4.09
CA ILE A 437 -8.80 -18.14 4.22
C ILE A 437 -9.14 -19.28 5.19
N THR A 438 -8.52 -20.44 5.02
CA THR A 438 -8.79 -21.62 5.86
C THR A 438 -8.43 -21.35 7.33
N ARG A 439 -7.31 -20.66 7.56
CA ARG A 439 -6.88 -20.26 8.90
C ARG A 439 -7.86 -19.26 9.53
N SER A 440 -8.31 -18.25 8.79
CA SER A 440 -9.29 -17.28 9.29
C SER A 440 -10.62 -17.96 9.67
N ILE A 441 -11.13 -18.88 8.85
CA ILE A 441 -12.34 -19.64 9.17
C ILE A 441 -12.16 -20.43 10.48
N ALA A 442 -11.00 -21.07 10.66
CA ALA A 442 -10.71 -21.80 11.89
C ALA A 442 -10.62 -20.86 13.11
N ASP A 443 -10.04 -19.67 12.93
CA ASP A 443 -9.75 -18.74 14.01
C ASP A 443 -10.95 -17.86 14.43
N GLN A 444 -11.84 -17.52 13.49
CA GLN A 444 -12.86 -16.46 13.63
C GLN A 444 -14.32 -16.90 13.34
N ALA A 445 -14.57 -18.00 12.61
CA ALA A 445 -15.93 -18.33 12.15
C ALA A 445 -16.87 -18.85 13.27
N ARG A 446 -16.38 -19.00 14.50
CA ARG A 446 -17.16 -19.49 15.64
C ARG A 446 -17.16 -18.46 16.77
N THR A 447 -18.28 -18.34 17.46
CA THR A 447 -18.43 -17.47 18.64
C THR A 447 -17.41 -17.79 19.73
N ILE A 448 -17.12 -19.08 19.93
CA ILE A 448 -16.07 -19.55 20.84
C ILE A 448 -14.91 -20.07 20.00
N ARG A 449 -13.73 -19.47 20.21
CA ARG A 449 -12.50 -19.84 19.52
C ARG A 449 -12.07 -21.25 19.91
N ILE A 450 -11.83 -22.08 18.90
CA ILE A 450 -11.28 -23.44 19.04
C ILE A 450 -9.91 -23.48 18.35
N PRO A 451 -8.87 -24.09 18.94
CA PRO A 451 -7.58 -24.24 18.29
C PRO A 451 -7.67 -24.97 16.93
N VAL A 452 -6.84 -24.55 15.96
CA VAL A 452 -6.88 -25.05 14.57
C VAL A 452 -6.78 -26.58 14.46
N HIS A 453 -5.89 -27.22 15.23
CA HIS A 453 -5.70 -28.67 15.20
C HIS A 453 -6.96 -29.46 15.65
N MET A 454 -7.75 -28.88 16.56
CA MET A 454 -9.03 -29.48 16.97
C MET A 454 -10.08 -29.37 15.86
N ILE A 455 -10.10 -28.24 15.13
CA ILE A 455 -10.98 -28.04 13.98
C ILE A 455 -10.63 -29.00 12.85
N GLU A 456 -9.34 -29.22 12.59
CA GLU A 456 -8.89 -30.22 11.62
C GLU A 456 -9.36 -31.62 12.00
N THR A 457 -9.33 -31.96 13.29
CA THR A 457 -9.81 -33.25 13.80
C THR A 457 -11.32 -33.40 13.62
N ILE A 458 -12.10 -32.37 13.94
CA ILE A 458 -13.56 -32.34 13.73
C ILE A 458 -13.90 -32.51 12.23
N ASN A 459 -13.20 -31.80 11.35
CA ASN A 459 -13.42 -31.91 9.91
C ASN A 459 -13.03 -33.29 9.36
N LYS A 460 -12.00 -33.94 9.92
CA LYS A 460 -11.66 -35.33 9.57
C LYS A 460 -12.77 -36.29 9.98
N LEU A 461 -13.34 -36.13 11.18
CA LEU A 461 -14.47 -36.95 11.64
C LEU A 461 -15.71 -36.76 10.76
N ASN A 462 -16.09 -35.50 10.45
CA ASN A 462 -17.22 -35.19 9.57
C ASN A 462 -17.05 -35.65 8.12
N ARG A 463 -15.85 -36.04 7.70
CA ARG A 463 -15.57 -36.59 6.36
C ARG A 463 -15.62 -38.13 6.35
N ILE A 464 -15.47 -38.76 7.51
CA ILE A 464 -15.45 -40.22 7.68
C ILE A 464 -16.85 -40.73 8.04
N SER A 465 -17.61 -39.98 8.84
CA SER A 465 -19.05 -40.14 9.04
C SER A 465 -19.83 -39.65 7.82
#